data_AF-A0A538BWF4-F1
#
_entry.id   AF-A0A538BWF4-F1
#
_cell.length_a   1.000
_cell.length_b   1.000
_cell.length_c   1.000
_cell.angle_alpha   90.00
_cell.angle_beta   90.00
_cell.angle_gamma   90.00
#
_symmetry.space_group_name_H-M   'P 1'
#
loop_
_entity.id
_entity.type
_entity.pdbx_description
1 polymer ?
#
loop_
_entity_poly.entity_id
_entity_poly.type
_entity_poly.pdbx_seq_one_letter_code
_entity_poly.pdbx_strand_id
1 'polypeptide(L)'
;MGVYDPNSRAKDRRIYLGANHVAGFSGCYVLVSTDNGVTYLPPDPTNNPAGNIGGSCIGRFAVDPNNGEIFVPVSGGTRKSSDGGVTWTKLPGPGAVGNFFAPLVLDTAGNLWQAWTDTQKAYVSYSLDRGQTWHSPIQVSHPGSQQTDFVWLTVGDPGRVAVVFYGTTDSQRDPSVPAYGGPNALWHAYASISTNALDPSPTFTQVQATEHVMHRGPICNGGFPGCLLHNSDRSMADFFMVDRDPQGRIFIAYNENSDLSQVVPGQYIGKPINAVIRLRTGPSLFASQGNLLPDPTPANVAVNSASLSGSTLSVSGTHGLPPGNWTTDPAGDARFPVWLPNGQAGPNHPALDLLEASAGDNGTNLTFKLKMADLSAAALADAATTGGTPSWMVTWWEGKGGIGPTTMAPPYHSHWFVKWLGGSNFVYGRSTARSAASMPPRWELPPRSSSPTRPRGTPQGA
;
A
#
# COMPACT_ATOMS: atom_id res chain seq x y z
N MET A 1 9.53 1.09 11.32
CA MET A 1 10.91 1.59 11.27
C MET A 1 10.88 3.07 11.59
N GLY A 2 11.88 3.59 12.30
CA GLY A 2 12.04 5.02 12.58
C GLY A 2 13.51 5.42 12.47
N VAL A 3 13.78 6.68 12.17
CA VAL A 3 15.14 7.18 11.92
C VAL A 3 15.42 8.37 12.83
N TYR A 4 16.55 8.33 13.53
CA TYR A 4 17.14 9.47 14.22
C TYR A 4 18.39 9.90 13.46
N ASP A 5 18.41 11.13 12.93
CA ASP A 5 19.53 11.66 12.13
C ASP A 5 19.76 13.15 12.46
N PRO A 6 20.29 13.46 13.66
CA PRO A 6 20.35 14.83 14.18
C PRO A 6 21.26 15.74 13.37
N ASN A 7 22.24 15.17 12.65
CA ASN A 7 23.28 15.92 11.94
C ASN A 7 23.24 15.70 10.43
N SER A 8 22.26 14.97 9.89
CA SER A 8 22.24 14.53 8.48
C SER A 8 23.53 13.82 8.06
N ARG A 9 24.09 13.00 8.95
CA ARG A 9 25.39 12.33 8.78
C ARG A 9 25.22 10.84 9.02
N ALA A 10 25.59 10.04 8.02
CA ALA A 10 25.45 8.58 8.05
C ALA A 10 26.08 7.91 9.30
N LYS A 11 27.15 8.48 9.86
CA LYS A 11 27.81 7.97 11.08
C LYS A 11 27.05 8.27 12.39
N ASP A 12 26.27 9.35 12.41
CA ASP A 12 25.52 9.81 13.58
C ASP A 12 24.08 9.26 13.55
N ARG A 13 23.65 8.74 12.40
CA ARG A 13 22.33 8.16 12.18
C ARG A 13 22.11 6.91 13.02
N ARG A 14 20.89 6.76 13.51
CA ARG A 14 20.35 5.53 14.11
C ARG A 14 19.07 5.14 13.38
N ILE A 15 18.97 3.88 12.99
CA ILE A 15 17.76 3.33 12.38
C ILE A 15 17.17 2.31 13.34
N TYR A 16 15.93 2.54 13.76
CA TYR A 16 15.21 1.67 14.67
C TYR A 16 14.23 0.79 13.90
N LEU A 17 14.27 -0.51 14.18
CA LEU A 17 13.35 -1.50 13.64
C LEU A 17 12.55 -2.12 14.78
N GLY A 18 11.23 -2.01 14.74
CA GLY A 18 10.34 -2.68 15.69
C GLY A 18 10.06 -4.10 15.23
N ALA A 19 10.05 -5.04 16.16
CA ALA A 19 9.80 -6.45 15.90
C ALA A 19 8.96 -7.08 17.01
N ASN A 20 8.20 -8.12 16.64
CA ASN A 20 7.48 -8.96 17.58
C ASN A 20 8.38 -10.11 18.04
N HIS A 21 8.23 -10.55 19.30
CA HIS A 21 8.88 -11.79 19.73
C HIS A 21 8.35 -13.01 18.97
N VAL A 22 9.26 -13.93 18.60
CA VAL A 22 8.95 -15.15 17.84
C VAL A 22 8.13 -16.16 18.68
N ALA A 23 8.22 -16.09 20.01
CA ALA A 23 7.51 -16.97 20.94
C ALA A 23 6.26 -16.29 21.52
N GLY A 24 5.17 -16.29 20.75
CA GLY A 24 3.84 -15.83 21.19
C GLY A 24 3.67 -14.31 21.26
N PHE A 25 2.41 -13.86 21.38
CA PHE A 25 1.98 -12.45 21.47
C PHE A 25 2.52 -11.67 22.70
N SER A 26 3.55 -12.17 23.38
CA SER A 26 3.94 -11.78 24.74
C SER A 26 4.88 -10.57 24.81
N GLY A 27 5.24 -9.97 23.68
CA GLY A 27 5.98 -8.71 23.70
C GLY A 27 6.54 -8.28 22.36
N CYS A 28 7.10 -7.09 22.39
CA CYS A 28 7.79 -6.47 21.27
C CYS A 28 9.09 -5.86 21.71
N TYR A 29 9.98 -5.64 20.76
CA TYR A 29 11.26 -5.01 21.00
C TYR A 29 11.65 -4.12 19.83
N VAL A 30 12.63 -3.23 20.06
CA VAL A 30 13.30 -2.51 18.99
C VAL A 30 14.70 -3.08 18.80
N LEU A 31 15.14 -3.11 17.56
CA LEU A 31 16.53 -3.25 17.18
C LEU A 31 17.03 -1.89 16.69
N VAL A 32 18.31 -1.62 16.88
CA VAL A 32 18.98 -0.42 16.40
C VAL A 32 20.09 -0.82 15.43
N SER A 33 20.18 -0.07 14.34
CA SER A 33 21.31 -0.07 13.42
C SER A 33 22.08 1.23 13.57
N THR A 34 23.40 1.10 13.63
CA THR A 34 24.38 2.21 13.64
C THR A 34 25.21 2.26 12.35
N ASP A 35 24.92 1.35 11.41
CA ASP A 35 25.63 1.14 10.15
C ASP A 35 24.70 1.32 8.94
N ASN A 36 23.70 2.20 9.06
CA ASN A 36 22.74 2.54 8.01
C ASN A 36 21.88 1.37 7.51
N GLY A 37 21.51 0.48 8.42
CA GLY A 37 20.57 -0.61 8.19
C GLY A 37 21.21 -1.90 7.71
N VAL A 38 22.55 -2.03 7.80
CA VAL A 38 23.27 -3.25 7.41
C VAL A 38 23.14 -4.31 8.50
N THR A 39 23.36 -3.95 9.76
CA THR A 39 23.16 -4.84 10.91
C THR A 39 22.22 -4.21 11.94
N TYR A 40 21.48 -5.08 12.63
CA TYR A 40 20.51 -4.70 13.65
C TYR A 40 20.76 -5.51 14.92
N LEU A 41 20.99 -4.81 16.03
CA LEU A 41 21.22 -5.41 17.34
C LEU A 41 20.21 -4.87 18.35
N PRO A 42 19.93 -5.61 19.44
CA PRO A 42 19.24 -5.03 20.58
C PRO A 42 20.01 -3.79 21.10
N PRO A 43 19.32 -2.72 21.54
CA PRO A 43 19.96 -1.53 22.07
C PRO A 43 20.91 -1.79 23.26
N ASP A 44 20.58 -2.76 24.11
CA ASP A 44 21.47 -3.29 25.15
C ASP A 44 21.55 -4.81 25.02
N PRO A 45 22.47 -5.33 24.19
CA PRO A 45 22.59 -6.76 23.95
C PRO A 45 23.15 -7.53 25.16
N THR A 46 23.62 -6.84 26.20
CA THR A 46 24.25 -7.45 27.38
C THR A 46 23.28 -7.60 28.55
N ASN A 47 22.56 -6.55 28.92
CA ASN A 47 21.72 -6.55 30.13
C ASN A 47 20.23 -6.62 29.82
N ASN A 48 19.83 -6.20 28.61
CA ASN A 48 18.44 -6.30 28.16
C ASN A 48 18.37 -6.79 26.69
N PRO A 49 18.94 -7.98 26.39
CA PRO A 49 19.06 -8.47 25.02
C PRO A 49 17.71 -8.69 24.32
N ALA A 50 16.63 -8.81 25.09
CA ALA A 50 15.29 -8.98 24.58
C ALA A 50 14.53 -7.66 24.41
N GLY A 51 14.91 -6.57 25.10
CA GLY A 51 14.34 -5.24 24.90
C GLY A 51 12.81 -5.15 25.03
N ASN A 52 12.18 -5.94 25.92
CA ASN A 52 10.71 -6.11 25.92
C ASN A 52 9.96 -4.81 26.32
N ILE A 53 9.18 -4.28 25.36
CA ILE A 53 8.40 -3.04 25.45
C ILE A 53 7.00 -3.32 26.04
N GLY A 54 6.50 -4.56 25.88
CA GLY A 54 5.13 -4.97 26.19
C GLY A 54 4.41 -5.54 24.96
N GLY A 55 3.20 -6.08 25.17
CA GLY A 55 2.41 -6.74 24.13
C GLY A 55 1.68 -5.79 23.19
N SER A 56 1.32 -6.32 22.01
CA SER A 56 0.47 -5.66 21.00
C SER A 56 1.02 -4.32 20.46
N CYS A 57 2.31 -4.26 20.14
CA CYS A 57 2.94 -3.09 19.52
C CYS A 57 2.73 -3.00 17.98
N ILE A 58 1.55 -3.39 17.50
CA ILE A 58 1.33 -3.57 16.07
C ILE A 58 0.98 -2.21 15.45
N GLY A 59 1.91 -1.62 14.70
CA GLY A 59 1.72 -0.35 14.01
C GLY A 59 3.01 0.44 13.80
N ARG A 60 2.89 1.62 13.18
CA ARG A 60 3.99 2.59 13.10
C ARG A 60 4.28 3.14 14.50
N PHE A 61 5.54 3.15 14.90
CA PHE A 61 6.02 3.85 16.08
C PHE A 61 6.75 5.13 15.67
N ALA A 62 6.85 6.09 16.58
CA ALA A 62 7.49 7.37 16.33
C ALA A 62 8.91 7.40 16.88
N VAL A 63 9.81 8.03 16.14
CA VAL A 63 11.15 8.42 16.60
C VAL A 63 11.28 9.90 16.35
N ASP A 64 11.55 10.68 17.38
CA ASP A 64 11.79 12.12 17.25
C ASP A 64 13.16 12.33 16.59
N PRO A 65 13.21 12.91 15.38
CA PRO A 65 14.47 13.09 14.66
C PRO A 65 15.42 14.08 15.35
N ASN A 66 14.92 14.92 16.27
CA ASN A 66 15.71 15.98 16.91
C ASN A 66 16.46 15.48 18.15
N ASN A 67 15.85 14.61 18.95
CA ASN A 67 16.43 14.15 20.22
C ASN A 67 16.47 12.63 20.39
N GLY A 68 15.95 11.86 19.45
CA GLY A 68 16.02 10.40 19.46
C GLY A 68 15.05 9.72 20.41
N GLU A 69 14.09 10.46 21.00
CA GLU A 69 13.02 9.86 21.79
C GLU A 69 12.18 8.91 20.94
N ILE A 70 11.86 7.74 21.49
CA ILE A 70 11.10 6.69 20.80
C ILE A 70 9.76 6.52 21.51
N PHE A 71 8.68 6.53 20.75
CA PHE A 71 7.33 6.30 21.26
C PHE A 71 6.69 5.13 20.53
N VAL A 72 6.31 4.10 21.28
CA VAL A 72 5.71 2.88 20.76
C VAL A 72 4.29 2.76 21.30
N PRO A 73 3.27 2.69 20.42
CA PRO A 73 1.91 2.40 20.85
C PRO A 73 1.85 0.94 21.33
N VAL A 74 1.24 0.69 22.49
CA VAL A 74 1.07 -0.66 23.06
C VAL A 74 -0.33 -0.81 23.63
N SER A 75 -0.73 -2.05 23.94
CA SER A 75 -1.97 -2.26 24.68
C SER A 75 -1.94 -1.50 26.02
N GLY A 76 -2.95 -0.66 26.27
CA GLY A 76 -3.07 0.11 27.51
C GLY A 76 -2.16 1.34 27.63
N GLY A 77 -1.65 1.89 26.52
CA GLY A 77 -1.03 3.21 26.48
C GLY A 77 0.12 3.35 25.49
N THR A 78 1.08 4.21 25.83
CA THR A 78 2.30 4.42 25.05
C THR A 78 3.52 3.99 25.86
N ARG A 79 4.57 3.53 25.19
CA ARG A 79 5.89 3.28 25.79
C ARG A 79 6.86 4.29 25.22
N LYS A 80 7.60 4.96 26.11
CA LYS A 80 8.59 5.97 25.75
C LYS A 80 9.99 5.51 26.14
N SER A 81 10.96 5.69 25.26
CA SER A 81 12.39 5.61 25.58
C SER A 81 13.07 6.93 25.27
N SER A 82 13.98 7.36 26.15
CA SER A 82 14.83 8.55 25.97
C SER A 82 16.31 8.19 25.86
N ASP A 83 16.65 6.90 25.80
CA ASP A 83 18.01 6.37 25.81
C ASP A 83 18.28 5.39 24.65
N GLY A 84 17.59 5.60 23.53
CA GLY A 84 17.79 4.79 22.32
C GLY A 84 17.21 3.38 22.40
N GLY A 85 16.19 3.17 23.21
CA GLY A 85 15.48 1.90 23.34
C GLY A 85 16.01 0.96 24.43
N VAL A 86 16.91 1.44 25.30
CA VAL A 86 17.49 0.63 26.40
C VAL A 86 16.50 0.50 27.55
N THR A 87 15.89 1.60 27.98
CA THR A 87 14.85 1.63 29.01
C THR A 87 13.54 2.22 28.49
N TRP A 88 12.43 1.81 29.12
CA TRP A 88 11.08 2.16 28.70
C TRP A 88 10.21 2.64 29.86
N THR A 89 9.59 3.80 29.69
CA THR A 89 8.61 4.38 30.62
C THR A 89 7.20 4.18 30.08
N LYS A 90 6.27 3.79 30.94
CA LYS A 90 4.84 3.70 30.61
C LYS A 90 4.20 5.09 30.66
N LEU A 91 3.52 5.44 29.58
CA LEU A 91 2.70 6.64 29.43
C LEU A 91 1.24 6.25 29.17
N PRO A 92 0.27 7.16 29.41
CA PRO A 92 -1.10 6.94 28.97
C PRO A 92 -1.20 6.90 27.43
N GLY A 93 -2.38 6.53 26.93
CA GLY A 93 -2.73 6.59 25.52
C GLY A 93 -4.13 7.18 25.35
N PRO A 94 -4.55 7.52 24.12
CA PRO A 94 -5.82 8.16 23.84
C PRO A 94 -7.03 7.21 23.96
N GLY A 95 -6.87 6.04 24.58
CA GLY A 95 -7.90 5.01 24.65
C GLY A 95 -8.03 4.17 23.38
N ALA A 96 -7.02 4.16 22.50
CA ALA A 96 -6.94 3.19 21.41
C ALA A 96 -6.79 1.77 22.00
N VAL A 97 -7.90 1.04 22.14
CA VAL A 97 -7.94 -0.31 22.72
C VAL A 97 -8.34 -1.32 21.64
N GLY A 98 -7.50 -2.34 21.42
CA GLY A 98 -7.90 -3.54 20.69
C GLY A 98 -7.73 -3.52 19.17
N ASN A 99 -7.06 -2.53 18.58
CA ASN A 99 -6.95 -2.44 17.12
C ASN A 99 -5.58 -2.88 16.60
N PHE A 100 -5.62 -3.69 15.54
CA PHE A 100 -4.48 -3.91 14.67
C PHE A 100 -4.12 -2.59 13.97
N PHE A 101 -2.83 -2.23 14.00
CA PHE A 101 -2.29 -1.01 13.39
C PHE A 101 -2.87 0.27 14.00
N ALA A 102 -2.43 0.64 15.20
CA ALA A 102 -2.72 1.94 15.82
C ALA A 102 -1.50 2.88 15.71
N PRO A 103 -1.20 3.41 14.51
CA PRO A 103 0.05 4.10 14.26
C PRO A 103 0.18 5.37 15.09
N LEU A 104 1.42 5.61 15.51
CA LEU A 104 1.85 6.77 16.27
C LEU A 104 2.94 7.49 15.46
N VAL A 105 2.75 8.79 15.23
CA VAL A 105 3.67 9.65 14.47
C VAL A 105 3.87 10.98 15.18
N LEU A 106 4.91 11.71 14.77
CA LEU A 106 5.24 13.06 15.25
C LEU A 106 5.07 14.06 14.12
N ASP A 107 4.43 15.19 14.39
CA ASP A 107 4.46 16.35 13.49
C ASP A 107 5.78 17.12 13.61
N THR A 108 5.98 18.16 12.78
CA THR A 108 7.24 18.92 12.78
C THR A 108 7.51 19.70 14.07
N ALA A 109 6.52 19.88 14.96
CA ALA A 109 6.73 20.44 16.30
C ALA A 109 6.97 19.37 17.38
N GLY A 110 6.93 18.09 17.02
CA GLY A 110 7.07 16.98 17.97
C GLY A 110 5.80 16.68 18.77
N ASN A 111 4.62 17.11 18.30
CA ASN A 111 3.36 16.65 18.88
C ASN A 111 3.10 15.22 18.41
N LEU A 112 2.63 14.38 19.32
CA LEU A 112 2.28 13.00 19.00
C LEU A 112 0.87 12.94 18.42
N TRP A 113 0.71 12.13 17.38
CA TRP A 113 -0.58 11.86 16.75
C TRP A 113 -0.79 10.35 16.64
N GLN A 114 -1.97 9.89 17.05
CA GLN A 114 -2.35 8.49 16.97
C GLN A 114 -3.72 8.36 16.29
N ALA A 115 -3.85 7.39 15.39
CA ALA A 115 -5.11 7.03 14.76
C ALA A 115 -5.46 5.56 15.02
N TRP A 116 -6.76 5.27 15.08
CA TRP A 116 -7.29 3.92 15.28
C TRP A 116 -8.72 3.84 14.76
N THR A 117 -9.26 2.63 14.67
CA THR A 117 -10.70 2.38 14.42
C THR A 117 -11.33 1.77 15.67
N ASP A 118 -12.61 1.90 15.95
CA ASP A 118 -13.29 1.01 16.91
C ASP A 118 -14.03 -0.14 16.20
N THR A 119 -13.64 -0.42 14.96
CA THR A 119 -14.24 -1.29 13.95
C THR A 119 -15.49 -0.70 13.28
N GLN A 120 -16.08 0.34 13.84
CA GLN A 120 -17.22 1.05 13.25
C GLN A 120 -16.76 2.37 12.60
N LYS A 121 -15.96 3.14 13.32
CA LYS A 121 -15.50 4.48 12.95
C LYS A 121 -13.99 4.61 13.12
N ALA A 122 -13.40 5.48 12.32
CA ALA A 122 -12.00 5.86 12.42
C ALA A 122 -11.85 7.14 13.23
N TYR A 123 -10.84 7.19 14.09
CA TYR A 123 -10.56 8.26 15.02
C TYR A 123 -9.10 8.71 14.95
N VAL A 124 -8.87 9.95 15.37
CA VAL A 124 -7.54 10.50 15.65
C VAL A 124 -7.53 11.20 17.00
N SER A 125 -6.40 11.18 17.68
CA SER A 125 -6.10 12.01 18.85
C SER A 125 -4.65 12.44 18.81
N TYR A 126 -4.33 13.49 19.55
CA TYR A 126 -3.00 14.05 19.64
C TYR A 126 -2.61 14.37 21.08
N SER A 127 -1.31 14.49 21.31
CA SER A 127 -0.71 14.92 22.57
C SER A 127 0.32 16.01 22.31
N LEU A 128 0.20 17.12 23.04
CA LEU A 128 1.10 18.29 22.98
C LEU A 128 2.20 18.26 24.05
N ASP A 129 2.16 17.28 24.95
CA ASP A 129 3.04 17.15 26.11
C ASP A 129 3.80 15.80 26.13
N ARG A 130 4.11 15.31 24.92
CA ARG A 130 4.87 14.07 24.67
C ARG A 130 4.25 12.82 25.31
N GLY A 131 2.93 12.73 25.22
CA GLY A 131 2.15 11.54 25.54
C GLY A 131 1.63 11.48 26.97
N GLN A 132 1.78 12.57 27.75
CA GLN A 132 1.32 12.64 29.14
C GLN A 132 -0.19 12.87 29.22
N THR A 133 -0.73 13.70 28.33
CA THR A 133 -2.17 13.90 28.15
C THR A 133 -2.53 13.84 26.67
N TRP A 134 -3.76 13.43 26.40
CA TRP A 134 -4.28 13.24 25.05
C TRP A 134 -5.58 14.01 24.87
N HIS A 135 -5.75 14.62 23.70
CA HIS A 135 -7.02 15.23 23.31
C HIS A 135 -8.12 14.16 23.20
N SER A 136 -9.38 14.54 23.46
CA SER A 136 -10.52 13.64 23.23
C SER A 136 -10.52 13.12 21.77
N PRO A 137 -10.90 11.86 21.52
CA PRO A 137 -10.92 11.32 20.17
C PRO A 137 -11.78 12.16 19.21
N ILE A 138 -11.24 12.45 18.03
CA ILE A 138 -11.94 13.12 16.94
C ILE A 138 -12.32 12.05 15.92
N GLN A 139 -13.61 11.88 15.64
CA GLN A 139 -14.06 11.01 14.56
C GLN A 139 -13.68 11.62 13.21
N VAL A 140 -12.95 10.85 12.39
CA VAL A 140 -12.52 11.28 11.05
C VAL A 140 -13.22 10.51 9.93
N SER A 141 -13.86 9.37 10.23
CA SER A 141 -14.71 8.66 9.27
C SER A 141 -16.05 9.38 9.04
N HIS A 142 -16.61 9.28 7.83
CA HIS A 142 -17.90 9.87 7.53
C HIS A 142 -19.00 9.16 8.33
N PRO A 143 -20.08 9.84 8.78
CA PRO A 143 -21.15 9.19 9.54
C PRO A 143 -21.77 7.97 8.86
N GLY A 144 -21.84 7.97 7.53
CA GLY A 144 -22.36 6.86 6.72
C GLY A 144 -21.44 5.63 6.58
N SER A 145 -20.17 5.69 6.99
CA SER A 145 -19.31 4.51 7.05
C SER A 145 -19.74 3.66 8.25
N GLN A 146 -20.27 2.47 8.05
CA GLN A 146 -20.80 1.64 9.13
C GLN A 146 -19.71 0.77 9.78
N GLN A 147 -18.69 0.41 9.00
CA GLN A 147 -17.50 -0.28 9.49
C GLN A 147 -16.24 0.35 8.89
N THR A 148 -15.16 0.33 9.66
CA THR A 148 -13.83 0.76 9.23
C THR A 148 -12.76 -0.24 9.69
N ASP A 149 -11.71 -0.38 8.90
CA ASP A 149 -10.59 -1.28 9.19
C ASP A 149 -9.25 -0.68 8.73
N PHE A 150 -8.14 -1.22 9.23
CA PHE A 150 -6.76 -0.83 8.93
C PHE A 150 -6.55 0.68 8.87
N VAL A 151 -6.60 1.36 10.01
CA VAL A 151 -6.41 2.82 10.07
C VAL A 151 -4.93 3.16 10.07
N TRP A 152 -4.52 4.09 9.21
CA TRP A 152 -3.17 4.66 9.20
C TRP A 152 -3.17 6.18 9.18
N LEU A 153 -2.07 6.81 9.57
CA LEU A 153 -1.92 8.26 9.47
C LEU A 153 -0.51 8.70 9.11
N THR A 154 -0.43 9.90 8.52
CA THR A 154 0.79 10.70 8.38
C THR A 154 0.48 12.16 8.68
N VAL A 155 1.49 12.92 9.09
CA VAL A 155 1.37 14.31 9.56
C VAL A 155 2.49 15.15 8.99
N GLY A 156 2.26 16.44 8.76
CA GLY A 156 3.30 17.39 8.35
C GLY A 156 3.54 18.44 9.43
N ASP A 157 3.16 19.69 9.14
CA ASP A 157 3.18 20.77 10.11
C ASP A 157 2.11 20.61 11.20
N PRO A 158 2.24 21.29 12.36
CA PRO A 158 1.28 21.17 13.45
C PRO A 158 -0.16 21.41 12.98
N GLY A 159 -1.05 20.47 13.31
CA GLY A 159 -2.45 20.50 12.90
C GLY A 159 -2.74 20.08 11.46
N ARG A 160 -1.72 19.67 10.69
CA ARG A 160 -1.89 19.12 9.34
C ARG A 160 -1.72 17.61 9.34
N VAL A 161 -2.84 16.90 9.22
CA VAL A 161 -2.92 15.45 9.38
C VAL A 161 -3.73 14.83 8.25
N ALA A 162 -3.28 13.66 7.78
CA ALA A 162 -4.04 12.78 6.91
C ALA A 162 -4.20 11.42 7.58
N VAL A 163 -5.46 11.00 7.77
CA VAL A 163 -5.82 9.67 8.26
C VAL A 163 -6.45 8.88 7.14
N VAL A 164 -5.98 7.67 6.91
CA VAL A 164 -6.49 6.76 5.87
C VAL A 164 -7.05 5.51 6.53
N PHE A 165 -8.04 4.90 5.91
CA PHE A 165 -8.66 3.68 6.42
C PHE A 165 -9.45 2.97 5.32
N TYR A 166 -9.68 1.68 5.51
CA TYR A 166 -10.69 0.96 4.75
C TYR A 166 -12.06 1.20 5.34
N GLY A 167 -13.06 1.48 4.50
CA GLY A 167 -14.41 1.76 4.96
C GLY A 167 -15.46 1.06 4.11
N THR A 168 -16.58 0.71 4.74
CA THR A 168 -17.77 0.18 4.07
C THR A 168 -19.04 0.77 4.70
N THR A 169 -20.12 0.86 3.90
CA THR A 169 -21.46 1.21 4.39
C THR A 169 -22.22 0.00 4.92
N ASP A 170 -21.66 -1.21 4.77
CA ASP A 170 -22.23 -2.43 5.31
C ASP A 170 -22.06 -2.48 6.83
N SER A 171 -23.16 -2.74 7.54
CA SER A 171 -23.17 -2.90 9.01
C SER A 171 -23.24 -4.36 9.45
N GLN A 172 -23.29 -5.30 8.51
CA GLN A 172 -23.37 -6.72 8.84
C GLN A 172 -22.01 -7.23 9.27
N ARG A 173 -21.99 -8.09 10.28
CA ARG A 173 -20.78 -8.75 10.76
C ARG A 173 -21.17 -10.08 11.39
N ASP A 174 -20.39 -11.11 11.10
CA ASP A 174 -20.45 -12.37 11.85
C ASP A 174 -19.58 -12.24 13.11
N PRO A 175 -20.18 -12.17 14.32
CA PRO A 175 -19.41 -12.02 15.55
C PRO A 175 -18.64 -13.30 15.94
N SER A 176 -18.92 -14.45 15.32
CA SER A 176 -18.24 -15.71 15.58
C SER A 176 -16.93 -15.87 14.78
N VAL A 177 -16.70 -14.98 13.82
CA VAL A 177 -15.51 -14.94 12.97
C VAL A 177 -14.73 -13.67 13.30
N PRO A 178 -13.38 -13.72 13.38
CA PRO A 178 -12.57 -12.53 13.60
C PRO A 178 -12.46 -11.69 12.31
N ALA A 179 -13.60 -11.35 11.71
CA ALA A 179 -13.71 -10.60 10.48
C ALA A 179 -14.71 -9.44 10.59
N TYR A 180 -14.54 -8.47 9.70
CA TYR A 180 -15.34 -7.25 9.60
C TYR A 180 -16.03 -7.19 8.24
N GLY A 181 -17.23 -6.62 8.18
CA GLY A 181 -18.09 -6.64 7.00
C GLY A 181 -18.89 -7.94 6.84
N GLY A 182 -20.04 -7.84 6.20
CA GLY A 182 -20.86 -8.97 5.81
C GLY A 182 -20.42 -9.59 4.47
N PRO A 183 -21.10 -10.67 4.03
CA PRO A 183 -20.85 -11.32 2.75
C PRO A 183 -20.94 -10.38 1.53
N ASN A 184 -21.69 -9.28 1.65
CA ASN A 184 -21.91 -8.30 0.58
C ASN A 184 -21.17 -6.97 0.82
N ALA A 185 -20.30 -6.89 1.83
CA ALA A 185 -19.58 -5.65 2.13
C ALA A 185 -18.75 -5.20 0.93
N LEU A 186 -18.83 -3.92 0.60
CA LEU A 186 -18.04 -3.28 -0.44
C LEU A 186 -17.08 -2.31 0.22
N TRP A 187 -15.79 -2.53 0.04
CA TRP A 187 -14.75 -1.77 0.72
C TRP A 187 -14.04 -0.82 -0.23
N HIS A 188 -13.76 0.37 0.28
CA HIS A 188 -12.95 1.40 -0.36
C HIS A 188 -11.86 1.88 0.59
N ALA A 189 -10.74 2.37 0.05
CA ALA A 189 -9.82 3.16 0.85
C ALA A 189 -10.30 4.61 0.87
N TYR A 190 -10.31 5.22 2.06
CA TYR A 190 -10.66 6.61 2.29
C TYR A 190 -9.45 7.37 2.84
N ALA A 191 -9.42 8.67 2.58
CA ALA A 191 -8.49 9.61 3.21
C ALA A 191 -9.28 10.79 3.81
N SER A 192 -9.10 11.04 5.09
CA SER A 192 -9.61 12.20 5.81
C SER A 192 -8.45 13.14 6.12
N ILE A 193 -8.50 14.34 5.58
CA ILE A 193 -7.42 15.33 5.68
C ILE A 193 -7.91 16.56 6.45
N SER A 194 -7.09 17.05 7.36
CA SER A 194 -7.28 18.33 8.05
C SER A 194 -6.02 19.18 7.94
N THR A 195 -6.22 20.49 7.76
CA THR A 195 -5.13 21.49 7.84
C THR A 195 -5.18 22.31 9.12
N ASN A 196 -6.11 22.00 10.03
CA ASN A 196 -6.38 22.76 11.25
C ASN A 196 -6.82 21.86 12.41
N ALA A 197 -6.29 20.63 12.50
CA ALA A 197 -6.71 19.63 13.47
C ALA A 197 -6.40 19.98 14.95
N LEU A 198 -5.59 20.99 15.20
CA LEU A 198 -5.31 21.54 16.54
C LEU A 198 -6.24 22.71 16.91
N ASP A 199 -7.08 23.20 16.00
CA ASP A 199 -8.04 24.25 16.33
C ASP A 199 -9.13 23.73 17.28
N PRO A 200 -9.76 24.61 18.09
CA PRO A 200 -10.90 24.23 18.94
C PRO A 200 -12.11 23.64 18.19
N SER A 201 -12.22 23.92 16.88
CA SER A 201 -13.26 23.41 15.98
C SER A 201 -12.61 22.87 14.70
N PRO A 202 -11.95 21.70 14.78
CA PRO A 202 -11.16 21.16 13.68
C PRO A 202 -12.07 20.70 12.54
N THR A 203 -11.61 20.86 11.30
CA THR A 203 -12.34 20.40 10.11
C THR A 203 -11.60 19.27 9.42
N PHE A 204 -12.32 18.23 9.01
CA PHE A 204 -11.79 17.12 8.23
C PHE A 204 -12.58 16.98 6.93
N THR A 205 -11.87 16.92 5.82
CA THR A 205 -12.46 16.60 4.51
C THR A 205 -12.12 15.17 4.18
N GLN A 206 -13.15 14.34 4.00
CA GLN A 206 -12.98 12.96 3.58
C GLN A 206 -13.16 12.81 2.08
N VAL A 207 -12.30 12.02 1.46
CA VAL A 207 -12.42 11.56 0.08
C VAL A 207 -12.34 10.04 0.03
N GLN A 208 -13.11 9.45 -0.89
CA GLN A 208 -12.84 8.09 -1.32
C GLN A 208 -11.57 8.14 -2.18
N ALA A 209 -10.49 7.51 -1.72
CA ALA A 209 -9.22 7.51 -2.43
C ALA A 209 -9.31 6.59 -3.65
N THR A 210 -9.76 5.34 -3.46
CA THR A 210 -9.89 4.35 -4.55
C THR A 210 -11.02 4.73 -5.51
N GLU A 211 -10.78 4.64 -6.81
CA GLU A 211 -11.77 4.97 -7.86
C GLU A 211 -12.92 3.94 -7.95
N HIS A 212 -12.73 2.77 -7.34
CA HIS A 212 -13.60 1.61 -7.39
C HIS A 212 -13.64 0.83 -6.06
N VAL A 213 -14.48 -0.21 -6.00
CA VAL A 213 -14.50 -1.16 -4.88
C VAL A 213 -13.20 -1.96 -4.93
N MET A 214 -12.34 -1.80 -3.93
CA MET A 214 -11.04 -2.50 -3.88
C MET A 214 -11.15 -3.92 -3.30
N HIS A 215 -12.19 -4.19 -2.51
CA HIS A 215 -12.41 -5.48 -1.84
C HIS A 215 -13.90 -5.76 -1.59
N ARG A 216 -14.27 -7.05 -1.61
CA ARG A 216 -15.64 -7.54 -1.43
C ARG A 216 -15.70 -8.63 -0.38
N GLY A 217 -16.74 -8.57 0.44
CA GLY A 217 -16.99 -9.54 1.50
C GLY A 217 -16.25 -9.18 2.78
N PRO A 218 -16.15 -10.14 3.72
CA PRO A 218 -15.55 -9.90 5.02
C PRO A 218 -14.02 -9.81 4.96
N ILE A 219 -13.41 -8.92 5.74
CA ILE A 219 -11.95 -8.85 5.96
C ILE A 219 -11.61 -9.52 7.29
N CYS A 220 -10.80 -10.57 7.27
CA CYS A 220 -10.37 -11.29 8.47
C CYS A 220 -9.07 -10.73 9.07
N ASN A 221 -9.14 -10.42 10.37
CA ASN A 221 -8.02 -9.92 11.18
C ASN A 221 -7.52 -10.95 12.21
N GLY A 222 -8.05 -12.17 12.20
CA GLY A 222 -7.66 -13.26 13.11
C GLY A 222 -6.26 -13.85 12.89
N GLY A 223 -5.53 -13.42 11.86
CA GLY A 223 -4.20 -13.95 11.52
C GLY A 223 -4.19 -15.47 11.29
N PHE A 224 -3.02 -16.10 11.49
CA PHE A 224 -2.91 -17.56 11.53
C PHE A 224 -2.84 -18.06 12.99
N PRO A 225 -3.63 -19.08 13.38
CA PRO A 225 -4.56 -19.84 12.54
C PRO A 225 -5.99 -19.26 12.50
N GLY A 226 -6.28 -18.11 13.14
CA GLY A 226 -7.65 -17.60 13.32
C GLY A 226 -8.46 -17.47 12.02
N CYS A 227 -7.91 -16.86 10.98
CA CYS A 227 -8.63 -16.78 9.70
C CYS A 227 -8.78 -18.13 9.00
N LEU A 228 -7.79 -19.02 9.17
CA LEU A 228 -7.82 -20.36 8.58
C LEU A 228 -8.88 -21.26 9.23
N LEU A 229 -8.96 -21.27 10.56
CA LEU A 229 -9.92 -22.09 11.32
C LEU A 229 -11.37 -21.70 11.00
N HIS A 230 -11.61 -20.42 10.72
CA HIS A 230 -12.93 -19.90 10.38
C HIS A 230 -13.18 -19.81 8.87
N ASN A 231 -12.25 -20.30 8.03
CA ASN A 231 -12.34 -20.22 6.57
C ASN A 231 -12.72 -18.81 6.07
N SER A 232 -12.10 -17.78 6.66
CA SER A 232 -12.42 -16.37 6.41
C SER A 232 -11.32 -15.69 5.59
N ASP A 233 -11.68 -14.64 4.85
CA ASP A 233 -10.80 -14.02 3.87
C ASP A 233 -9.68 -13.22 4.52
N ARG A 234 -8.43 -13.66 4.30
CA ARG A 234 -7.20 -13.01 4.77
C ARG A 234 -6.37 -12.38 3.65
N SER A 235 -6.92 -12.26 2.44
CA SER A 235 -6.21 -11.78 1.24
C SER A 235 -5.85 -10.30 1.29
N MET A 236 -6.57 -9.48 2.07
CA MET A 236 -6.22 -8.08 2.31
C MET A 236 -4.99 -7.93 3.21
N ALA A 237 -4.56 -8.99 3.89
CA ALA A 237 -3.36 -9.02 4.73
C ALA A 237 -3.22 -7.75 5.61
N ASP A 238 -2.00 -7.23 5.78
CA ASP A 238 -1.70 -6.07 6.64
C ASP A 238 -1.00 -4.92 5.88
N PHE A 239 -1.07 -4.90 4.55
CA PHE A 239 -0.26 -4.02 3.70
C PHE A 239 -0.98 -2.71 3.33
N PHE A 240 -1.55 -2.04 4.33
CA PHE A 240 -2.14 -0.71 4.14
C PHE A 240 -1.29 0.34 4.87
N MET A 241 -0.85 1.38 4.18
CA MET A 241 -0.01 2.44 4.75
C MET A 241 -0.24 3.78 4.04
N VAL A 242 0.07 4.88 4.73
CA VAL A 242 0.16 6.22 4.14
C VAL A 242 1.49 6.87 4.52
N ASP A 243 2.08 7.60 3.58
CA ASP A 243 3.07 8.63 3.90
C ASP A 243 2.93 9.84 2.98
N ARG A 244 3.86 10.79 3.11
CA ARG A 244 3.89 12.04 2.35
C ARG A 244 5.22 12.27 1.66
N ASP A 245 5.20 12.95 0.52
CA ASP A 245 6.39 13.41 -0.18
C ASP A 245 6.98 14.70 0.47
N PRO A 246 8.13 15.20 0.00
CA PRO A 246 8.73 16.45 0.51
C PRO A 246 7.86 17.70 0.33
N GLN A 247 6.86 17.67 -0.55
CA GLN A 247 5.88 18.75 -0.74
C GLN A 247 4.65 18.56 0.15
N GLY A 248 4.59 17.51 0.98
CA GLY A 248 3.48 17.21 1.87
C GLY A 248 2.29 16.57 1.16
N ARG A 249 2.47 16.04 -0.05
CA ARG A 249 1.47 15.28 -0.79
C ARG A 249 1.39 13.87 -0.23
N ILE A 250 0.19 13.40 0.12
CA ILE A 250 0.04 12.04 0.62
C ILE A 250 0.02 11.00 -0.51
N PHE A 251 0.51 9.80 -0.22
CA PHE A 251 0.33 8.61 -1.02
C PHE A 251 -0.01 7.41 -0.12
N ILE A 252 -0.87 6.54 -0.62
CA ILE A 252 -1.44 5.40 0.10
C ILE A 252 -1.02 4.14 -0.63
N ALA A 253 -0.31 3.26 0.06
CA ALA A 253 -0.09 1.89 -0.38
C ALA A 253 -1.23 1.03 0.16
N TYR A 254 -1.89 0.27 -0.71
CA TYR A 254 -3.05 -0.53 -0.35
C TYR A 254 -3.09 -1.85 -1.11
N ASN A 255 -3.70 -2.86 -0.50
CA ASN A 255 -4.04 -4.09 -1.19
C ASN A 255 -5.34 -3.93 -1.95
N GLU A 256 -5.41 -4.58 -3.10
CA GLU A 256 -6.58 -4.61 -3.96
C GLU A 256 -6.77 -6.02 -4.49
N ASN A 257 -7.96 -6.56 -4.32
CA ASN A 257 -8.33 -7.89 -4.82
C ASN A 257 -9.69 -7.85 -5.55
N SER A 258 -10.01 -6.71 -6.16
CA SER A 258 -11.30 -6.47 -6.81
C SER A 258 -11.47 -7.19 -8.16
N ASP A 259 -10.39 -7.72 -8.73
CA ASP A 259 -10.41 -8.47 -9.99
C ASP A 259 -11.00 -9.87 -9.79
N LEU A 260 -12.28 -10.00 -10.15
CA LEU A 260 -13.06 -11.23 -10.07
C LEU A 260 -13.09 -12.04 -11.38
N SER A 261 -12.29 -11.66 -12.39
CA SER A 261 -12.39 -12.21 -13.75
C SER A 261 -12.09 -13.71 -13.89
N GLN A 262 -11.47 -14.33 -12.87
CA GLN A 262 -11.14 -15.76 -12.83
C GLN A 262 -11.69 -16.49 -11.61
N VAL A 263 -12.64 -15.88 -10.90
CA VAL A 263 -13.19 -16.45 -9.68
C VAL A 263 -14.29 -17.45 -10.04
N VAL A 264 -14.19 -18.68 -9.54
CA VAL A 264 -15.23 -19.71 -9.77
C VAL A 264 -16.49 -19.37 -8.99
N PRO A 265 -17.70 -19.77 -9.44
CA PRO A 265 -18.93 -19.57 -8.68
C PRO A 265 -18.79 -20.08 -7.23
N GLY A 266 -19.05 -19.20 -6.25
CA GLY A 266 -18.90 -19.50 -4.82
C GLY A 266 -17.59 -19.03 -4.17
N GLN A 267 -16.64 -18.50 -4.94
CA GLN A 267 -15.50 -17.74 -4.42
C GLN A 267 -15.79 -16.23 -4.55
N TYR A 268 -15.30 -15.44 -3.59
CA TYR A 268 -15.52 -13.98 -3.53
C TYR A 268 -14.21 -13.17 -3.46
N ILE A 269 -13.08 -13.88 -3.47
CA ILE A 269 -11.75 -13.31 -3.32
C ILE A 269 -11.11 -13.19 -4.70
N GLY A 270 -10.93 -11.97 -5.19
CA GLY A 270 -10.19 -11.73 -6.41
C GLY A 270 -8.68 -11.83 -6.21
N LYS A 271 -7.91 -11.57 -7.27
CA LYS A 271 -6.46 -11.70 -7.21
C LYS A 271 -5.82 -10.48 -6.53
N PRO A 272 -4.97 -10.67 -5.50
CA PRO A 272 -4.37 -9.56 -4.78
C PRO A 272 -3.28 -8.88 -5.62
N ILE A 273 -3.34 -7.55 -5.69
CA ILE A 273 -2.26 -6.67 -6.14
C ILE A 273 -1.96 -5.65 -5.04
N ASN A 274 -0.71 -5.20 -4.97
CA ASN A 274 -0.35 -4.02 -4.18
C ASN A 274 -0.43 -2.81 -5.12
N ALA A 275 -1.17 -1.79 -4.72
CA ALA A 275 -1.34 -0.55 -5.47
C ALA A 275 -0.89 0.65 -4.64
N VAL A 276 -0.49 1.72 -5.32
CA VAL A 276 -0.19 3.01 -4.69
C VAL A 276 -1.03 4.08 -5.36
N ILE A 277 -1.75 4.86 -4.56
CA ILE A 277 -2.50 6.03 -5.02
C ILE A 277 -1.95 7.28 -4.36
N ARG A 278 -1.89 8.39 -5.09
CA ARG A 278 -1.28 9.65 -4.65
C ARG A 278 -2.28 10.80 -4.74
N LEU A 279 -2.27 11.71 -3.77
CA LEU A 279 -3.07 12.93 -3.80
C LEU A 279 -2.67 13.77 -5.01
N ARG A 280 -3.58 13.91 -5.99
CA ARG A 280 -3.31 14.66 -7.21
C ARG A 280 -3.38 16.17 -6.98
N THR A 281 -4.42 16.62 -6.29
CA THR A 281 -4.65 18.02 -5.93
C THR A 281 -5.28 18.09 -4.55
N GLY A 282 -4.95 19.11 -3.78
CA GLY A 282 -5.53 19.30 -2.45
C GLY A 282 -4.56 19.93 -1.48
N PRO A 283 -4.94 20.04 -0.20
CA PRO A 283 -4.08 20.64 0.80
C PRO A 283 -2.78 19.84 0.98
N SER A 284 -1.65 20.55 1.04
CA SER A 284 -0.40 19.99 1.52
C SER A 284 -0.43 19.81 3.03
N LEU A 285 0.26 18.77 3.51
CA LEU A 285 0.59 18.64 4.93
C LEU A 285 1.63 19.64 5.42
N PHE A 286 2.27 20.42 4.54
CA PHE A 286 3.16 21.54 4.89
C PHE A 286 2.49 22.87 4.55
N ALA A 287 2.39 23.77 5.52
CA ALA A 287 1.66 25.02 5.39
C ALA A 287 2.24 25.92 4.30
N SER A 288 3.57 25.91 4.15
CA SER A 288 4.28 26.68 3.13
C SER A 288 3.94 26.30 1.69
N GLN A 289 3.43 25.08 1.46
CA GLN A 289 3.07 24.60 0.12
C GLN A 289 1.61 24.87 -0.25
N GLY A 290 0.76 25.28 0.71
CA GLY A 290 -0.64 25.60 0.46
C GLY A 290 -1.42 24.42 -0.16
N ASN A 291 -2.16 24.70 -1.23
CA ASN A 291 -2.84 23.66 -2.02
C ASN A 291 -1.95 23.22 -3.17
N LEU A 292 -1.67 21.92 -3.21
CA LEU A 292 -0.88 21.28 -4.24
C LEU A 292 -1.69 21.17 -5.53
N LEU A 293 -1.02 21.54 -6.63
CA LEU A 293 -1.50 21.35 -7.99
C LEU A 293 -1.09 19.95 -8.50
N PRO A 294 -1.65 19.46 -9.62
CA PRO A 294 -1.19 18.21 -10.21
C PRO A 294 0.29 18.31 -10.56
N ASP A 295 1.03 17.21 -10.38
CA ASP A 295 2.44 17.12 -10.73
C ASP A 295 2.69 16.01 -11.76
N PRO A 296 3.16 16.36 -12.97
CA PRO A 296 3.39 17.73 -13.46
C PRO A 296 2.07 18.49 -13.69
N THR A 297 2.17 19.83 -13.68
CA THR A 297 1.04 20.71 -13.98
C THR A 297 0.45 20.32 -15.34
N PRO A 298 -0.86 20.02 -15.45
CA PRO A 298 -1.42 19.53 -16.70
C PRO A 298 -1.25 20.58 -17.79
N ALA A 299 -0.77 20.17 -18.95
CA ALA A 299 -0.96 20.97 -20.15
C ALA A 299 -2.45 20.87 -20.55
N ASN A 300 -3.25 21.91 -20.23
CA ASN A 300 -4.51 22.23 -20.93
C ASN A 300 -5.81 21.49 -20.51
N VAL A 301 -6.06 21.17 -19.23
CA VAL A 301 -7.45 20.96 -18.79
C VAL A 301 -8.08 22.34 -18.54
N ALA A 302 -8.76 22.88 -19.53
CA ALA A 302 -9.51 24.13 -19.42
C ALA A 302 -10.99 23.83 -19.23
N VAL A 303 -11.59 24.37 -18.17
CA VAL A 303 -13.05 24.48 -18.03
C VAL A 303 -13.43 25.85 -18.57
N ASN A 304 -14.06 25.86 -19.74
CA ASN A 304 -14.50 27.09 -20.41
C ASN A 304 -15.83 27.59 -19.85
N SER A 305 -16.70 26.67 -19.43
CA SER A 305 -17.93 27.02 -18.71
C SER A 305 -18.41 25.86 -17.85
N ALA A 306 -19.19 26.17 -16.82
CA ALA A 306 -19.91 25.19 -16.04
C ALA A 306 -21.35 25.67 -15.84
N SER A 307 -22.33 24.77 -15.98
CA SER A 307 -23.74 25.02 -15.72
C SER A 307 -24.31 23.93 -14.82
N LEU A 308 -25.06 24.34 -13.81
CA LEU A 308 -25.75 23.44 -12.90
C LEU A 308 -27.23 23.36 -13.30
N SER A 309 -27.74 22.14 -13.51
CA SER A 309 -29.18 21.90 -13.70
C SER A 309 -29.61 20.75 -12.80
N GLY A 310 -30.37 21.08 -11.74
CA GLY A 310 -30.67 20.13 -10.67
C GLY A 310 -29.39 19.67 -9.95
N SER A 311 -29.17 18.35 -9.87
CA SER A 311 -27.96 17.73 -9.32
C SER A 311 -26.85 17.51 -10.35
N THR A 312 -27.05 17.93 -11.60
CA THR A 312 -26.11 17.69 -12.69
C THR A 312 -25.28 18.93 -12.97
N LEU A 313 -23.97 18.82 -12.78
CA LEU A 313 -22.98 19.80 -13.20
C LEU A 313 -22.51 19.46 -14.62
N SER A 314 -22.92 20.26 -15.59
CA SER A 314 -22.42 20.20 -16.97
C SER A 314 -21.22 21.12 -17.11
N VAL A 315 -20.10 20.58 -17.53
CA VAL A 315 -18.85 21.34 -17.72
C VAL A 315 -18.51 21.33 -19.20
N SER A 316 -18.09 22.47 -19.77
CA SER A 316 -17.58 22.57 -21.14
C SER A 316 -16.11 22.99 -21.13
N GLY A 317 -15.35 22.56 -22.13
CA GLY A 317 -13.90 22.75 -22.18
C GLY A 317 -13.14 21.53 -22.68
N THR A 318 -11.85 21.48 -22.41
CA THR A 318 -11.00 20.34 -22.75
C THR A 318 -11.11 19.30 -21.64
N HIS A 319 -11.93 18.27 -21.87
CA HIS A 319 -12.23 17.19 -20.91
C HIS A 319 -11.45 15.89 -21.15
N GLY A 320 -10.71 15.79 -22.25
CA GLY A 320 -9.79 14.67 -22.46
C GLY A 320 -8.63 14.76 -21.48
N LEU A 321 -8.12 13.61 -21.02
CA LEU A 321 -6.80 13.57 -20.40
C LEU A 321 -5.81 13.96 -21.51
N PRO A 322 -5.20 15.15 -21.48
CA PRO A 322 -4.21 15.51 -22.48
C PRO A 322 -3.04 14.52 -22.35
N PRO A 323 -2.37 14.13 -23.45
CA PRO A 323 -1.14 13.36 -23.32
C PRO A 323 -0.16 14.13 -22.43
N GLY A 324 0.17 13.56 -21.28
CA GLY A 324 1.05 14.18 -20.31
C GLY A 324 1.67 13.12 -19.42
N ASN A 325 2.96 13.28 -19.09
CA ASN A 325 3.56 12.46 -18.05
C ASN A 325 2.84 12.79 -16.74
N TRP A 326 2.27 11.82 -16.02
CA TRP A 326 1.47 12.09 -14.81
C TRP A 326 2.17 11.70 -13.51
N THR A 327 3.38 11.16 -13.63
CA THR A 327 4.30 10.87 -12.54
C THR A 327 5.72 11.07 -13.03
N THR A 328 6.52 11.83 -12.30
CA THR A 328 7.94 11.97 -12.61
C THR A 328 8.69 10.75 -12.06
N ASP A 329 9.59 10.20 -12.87
CA ASP A 329 10.47 9.10 -12.49
C ASP A 329 11.91 9.54 -12.85
N PRO A 330 12.80 9.77 -11.87
CA PRO A 330 14.15 10.27 -12.12
C PRO A 330 15.00 9.29 -12.92
N ALA A 331 15.68 9.77 -13.97
CA ALA A 331 16.63 8.92 -14.70
C ALA A 331 17.74 8.38 -13.78
N GLY A 332 18.15 7.12 -14.00
CA GLY A 332 19.29 6.50 -13.33
C GLY A 332 18.96 5.76 -12.03
N ASP A 333 17.69 5.49 -11.75
CA ASP A 333 17.23 4.88 -10.50
C ASP A 333 16.57 3.50 -10.64
N ALA A 334 16.44 2.96 -11.86
CA ALA A 334 16.06 1.55 -12.11
C ALA A 334 17.21 0.58 -11.79
N ARG A 335 17.59 0.56 -10.52
CA ARG A 335 18.69 -0.23 -9.99
C ARG A 335 18.21 -1.61 -9.61
N PHE A 336 18.93 -2.64 -10.09
CA PHE A 336 18.62 -4.02 -9.72
C PHE A 336 19.88 -4.80 -9.30
N PRO A 337 19.83 -5.57 -8.19
CA PRO A 337 18.75 -5.57 -7.20
C PRO A 337 18.64 -4.21 -6.52
N VAL A 338 17.42 -3.85 -6.11
CA VAL A 338 17.10 -2.54 -5.49
C VAL A 338 17.97 -2.29 -4.25
N TRP A 339 18.41 -3.36 -3.58
CA TRP A 339 19.30 -3.29 -2.43
C TRP A 339 20.24 -4.52 -2.37
N LEU A 340 21.52 -4.28 -2.10
CA LEU A 340 22.51 -5.31 -1.78
C LEU A 340 22.88 -5.25 -0.28
N PRO A 341 23.27 -6.38 0.34
CA PRO A 341 23.67 -6.43 1.75
C PRO A 341 24.80 -5.49 2.18
N ASN A 342 25.60 -4.98 1.25
CA ASN A 342 26.67 -4.01 1.52
C ASN A 342 26.19 -2.55 1.54
N GLY A 343 24.88 -2.31 1.51
CA GLY A 343 24.29 -0.96 1.51
C GLY A 343 24.38 -0.23 0.17
N GLN A 344 24.84 -0.88 -0.90
CA GLN A 344 24.84 -0.32 -2.25
C GLN A 344 23.65 -0.86 -3.04
N ALA A 345 22.97 -0.01 -3.81
CA ALA A 345 22.03 -0.49 -4.81
C ALA A 345 22.80 -1.09 -6.00
N GLY A 346 22.18 -2.03 -6.72
CA GLY A 346 22.75 -2.56 -7.96
C GLY A 346 22.93 -1.50 -9.07
N PRO A 347 23.52 -1.87 -10.21
CA PRO A 347 23.64 -0.97 -11.36
C PRO A 347 22.25 -0.56 -11.87
N ASN A 348 22.18 0.62 -12.48
CA ASN A 348 21.00 1.04 -13.22
C ASN A 348 20.85 0.23 -14.51
N HIS A 349 19.63 -0.16 -14.84
CA HIS A 349 19.29 -0.84 -16.09
C HIS A 349 18.44 0.08 -16.98
N PRO A 350 19.02 0.76 -17.98
CA PRO A 350 18.34 1.78 -18.77
C PRO A 350 17.06 1.35 -19.49
N ALA A 351 16.91 0.05 -19.77
CA ALA A 351 15.68 -0.50 -20.36
C ALA A 351 14.53 -0.63 -19.35
N LEU A 352 14.84 -0.69 -18.06
CA LEU A 352 13.87 -0.73 -16.96
C LEU A 352 13.64 0.65 -16.32
N ASP A 353 14.48 1.63 -16.66
CA ASP A 353 14.48 3.03 -16.21
C ASP A 353 13.35 3.81 -16.91
N LEU A 354 12.20 3.90 -16.25
CA LEU A 354 11.04 4.63 -16.77
C LEU A 354 11.32 6.12 -16.57
N LEU A 355 11.02 6.94 -17.56
CA LEU A 355 11.21 8.39 -17.48
C LEU A 355 9.87 9.11 -17.50
N GLU A 356 8.93 8.55 -18.27
CA GLU A 356 7.61 9.12 -18.46
C GLU A 356 6.56 8.02 -18.63
N ALA A 357 5.43 8.16 -17.94
CA ALA A 357 4.21 7.40 -18.16
C ALA A 357 3.04 8.36 -18.37
N SER A 358 2.43 8.27 -19.55
CA SER A 358 1.30 9.11 -19.94
C SER A 358 0.13 8.28 -20.43
N ALA A 359 -1.06 8.79 -20.14
CA ALA A 359 -2.31 8.34 -20.73
C ALA A 359 -3.00 9.56 -21.34
N GLY A 360 -3.65 9.35 -22.49
CA GLY A 360 -4.48 10.34 -23.14
C GLY A 360 -5.73 9.72 -23.75
N ASP A 361 -6.78 10.52 -23.88
CA ASP A 361 -8.07 10.13 -24.44
C ASP A 361 -8.56 11.20 -25.43
N ASN A 362 -8.95 10.76 -26.64
CA ASN A 362 -9.53 11.62 -27.67
C ASN A 362 -11.01 11.31 -27.97
N GLY A 363 -11.68 10.55 -27.10
CA GLY A 363 -13.07 10.13 -27.23
C GLY A 363 -13.29 8.93 -28.17
N THR A 364 -12.26 8.50 -28.90
CA THR A 364 -12.29 7.28 -29.74
C THR A 364 -11.23 6.27 -29.31
N ASN A 365 -10.05 6.75 -28.91
CA ASN A 365 -8.91 5.92 -28.58
C ASN A 365 -8.30 6.35 -27.24
N LEU A 366 -7.97 5.36 -26.40
CA LEU A 366 -7.03 5.53 -25.30
C LEU A 366 -5.60 5.37 -25.83
N THR A 367 -4.76 6.37 -25.59
CA THR A 367 -3.34 6.35 -25.96
C THR A 367 -2.50 6.30 -24.69
N PHE A 368 -1.70 5.25 -24.54
CA PHE A 368 -0.73 5.14 -23.46
C PHE A 368 0.68 5.27 -24.03
N LYS A 369 1.54 6.06 -23.39
CA LYS A 369 2.97 6.14 -23.74
C LYS A 369 3.82 5.92 -22.50
N LEU A 370 4.77 5.00 -22.63
CA LEU A 370 5.85 4.77 -21.68
C LEU A 370 7.15 5.16 -22.37
N LYS A 371 8.00 5.94 -21.72
CA LYS A 371 9.33 6.30 -22.19
C LYS A 371 10.35 5.69 -21.25
N MET A 372 11.22 4.84 -21.78
CA MET A 372 12.36 4.31 -21.03
C MET A 372 13.62 5.11 -21.36
N ALA A 373 14.65 5.02 -20.52
CA ALA A 373 15.93 5.69 -20.75
C ALA A 373 16.65 5.17 -22.00
N ASP A 374 16.66 3.84 -22.23
CA ASP A 374 17.19 3.24 -23.46
C ASP A 374 16.50 1.91 -23.80
N LEU A 375 15.96 1.80 -25.02
CA LEU A 375 15.36 0.57 -25.58
C LEU A 375 16.23 -0.09 -26.65
N SER A 376 17.51 0.29 -26.75
CA SER A 376 18.47 -0.34 -27.65
C SER A 376 18.63 -1.83 -27.37
N ALA A 377 19.04 -2.60 -28.38
CA ALA A 377 19.31 -4.03 -28.21
C ALA A 377 20.35 -4.30 -27.10
N ALA A 378 21.31 -3.38 -26.92
CA ALA A 378 22.31 -3.46 -25.85
C ALA A 378 21.68 -3.29 -24.47
N ALA A 379 20.84 -2.26 -24.27
CA ALA A 379 20.15 -2.05 -22.99
C ALA A 379 19.15 -3.17 -22.65
N LEU A 380 18.46 -3.72 -23.66
CA LEU A 380 17.58 -4.88 -23.50
C LEU A 380 18.35 -6.14 -23.09
N ALA A 381 19.53 -6.36 -23.68
CA ALA A 381 20.40 -7.48 -23.33
C ALA A 381 20.99 -7.31 -21.93
N ASP A 382 21.40 -6.11 -21.55
CA ASP A 382 21.85 -5.76 -20.20
C ASP A 382 20.76 -6.07 -19.16
N ALA A 383 19.55 -5.53 -19.34
CA ALA A 383 18.43 -5.81 -18.46
C ALA A 383 18.09 -7.31 -18.39
N ALA A 384 18.25 -8.06 -19.49
CA ALA A 384 17.99 -9.50 -19.48
C ALA A 384 18.93 -10.30 -18.56
N THR A 385 20.12 -9.78 -18.27
CA THR A 385 21.06 -10.40 -17.32
C THR A 385 20.57 -10.39 -15.87
N THR A 386 19.56 -9.57 -15.55
CA THR A 386 19.04 -9.38 -14.18
C THR A 386 18.05 -10.44 -13.71
N GLY A 387 17.65 -11.39 -14.57
CA GLY A 387 16.75 -12.48 -14.18
C GLY A 387 15.63 -12.81 -15.18
N GLY A 388 15.66 -12.26 -16.39
CA GLY A 388 14.73 -12.60 -17.46
C GLY A 388 14.53 -11.47 -18.48
N THR A 389 13.79 -11.75 -19.56
CA THR A 389 13.51 -10.75 -20.59
C THR A 389 12.69 -9.58 -20.01
N PRO A 390 13.18 -8.33 -20.11
CA PRO A 390 12.44 -7.17 -19.64
C PRO A 390 11.07 -7.08 -20.33
N SER A 391 10.08 -6.59 -19.61
CA SER A 391 8.70 -6.49 -20.07
C SER A 391 8.04 -5.25 -19.51
N TRP A 392 7.25 -4.58 -20.33
CA TRP A 392 6.55 -3.34 -19.95
C TRP A 392 5.07 -3.56 -20.11
N MET A 393 4.31 -3.10 -19.14
CA MET A 393 2.89 -3.34 -19.08
C MET A 393 2.16 -2.05 -18.73
N VAL A 394 1.09 -1.78 -19.45
CA VAL A 394 0.08 -0.79 -19.06
C VAL A 394 -1.12 -1.57 -18.55
N THR A 395 -1.69 -1.15 -17.43
CA THR A 395 -2.92 -1.72 -16.86
C THR A 395 -3.93 -0.62 -16.60
N TRP A 396 -5.20 -0.86 -16.91
CA TRP A 396 -6.29 0.07 -16.65
C TRP A 396 -7.58 -0.66 -16.27
N TRP A 397 -8.53 0.09 -15.70
CA TRP A 397 -9.83 -0.40 -15.27
C TRP A 397 -10.90 0.06 -16.24
N GLU A 398 -11.89 -0.80 -16.48
CA GLU A 398 -13.07 -0.44 -17.26
C GLU A 398 -14.28 -0.33 -16.32
N GLY A 399 -14.85 0.88 -16.19
CA GLY A 399 -16.10 1.15 -15.48
C GLY A 399 -16.03 1.13 -13.93
N LYS A 400 -16.82 2.01 -13.28
CA LYS A 400 -17.04 2.00 -11.81
C LYS A 400 -17.82 0.79 -11.29
N GLY A 401 -18.39 0.00 -12.20
CA GLY A 401 -19.06 -1.26 -11.87
C GLY A 401 -18.54 -2.46 -12.68
N GLY A 402 -17.50 -2.27 -13.49
CA GLY A 402 -16.73 -3.31 -14.18
C GLY A 402 -17.48 -4.45 -14.85
N ILE A 403 -16.75 -5.53 -15.11
CA ILE A 403 -17.24 -6.77 -15.73
C ILE A 403 -16.91 -7.90 -14.75
N GLY A 404 -17.91 -8.68 -14.35
CA GLY A 404 -17.76 -9.87 -13.50
C GLY A 404 -18.46 -11.08 -14.11
N PRO A 405 -18.37 -12.26 -13.47
CA PRO A 405 -19.12 -13.44 -13.89
C PRO A 405 -20.62 -13.12 -13.97
N THR A 406 -21.31 -13.67 -14.98
CA THR A 406 -22.76 -13.46 -15.21
C THR A 406 -23.64 -13.92 -14.05
N THR A 407 -23.09 -14.67 -13.10
CA THR A 407 -23.78 -15.28 -11.96
C THR A 407 -23.71 -14.46 -10.67
N MET A 408 -23.00 -13.34 -10.63
CA MET A 408 -22.92 -12.49 -9.43
C MET A 408 -23.91 -11.31 -9.54
N ALA A 409 -24.00 -10.46 -8.50
CA ALA A 409 -24.63 -9.14 -8.59
C ALA A 409 -23.57 -7.99 -8.64
N PRO A 410 -23.71 -6.95 -9.49
CA PRO A 410 -22.82 -5.80 -9.56
C PRO A 410 -22.69 -5.03 -8.23
N PRO A 411 -21.65 -4.19 -8.04
CA PRO A 411 -20.59 -3.85 -9.01
C PRO A 411 -19.54 -4.96 -9.20
N TYR A 412 -18.66 -4.85 -10.18
CA TYR A 412 -17.45 -5.67 -10.38
C TYR A 412 -16.31 -4.79 -10.81
N HIS A 413 -15.09 -5.31 -10.85
CA HIS A 413 -13.99 -4.65 -11.54
C HIS A 413 -13.18 -5.70 -12.30
N SER A 414 -12.74 -5.34 -13.50
CA SER A 414 -11.81 -6.12 -14.31
C SER A 414 -10.69 -5.19 -14.74
N HIS A 415 -9.46 -5.68 -14.64
CA HIS A 415 -8.29 -4.99 -15.13
C HIS A 415 -8.03 -5.43 -16.57
N TRP A 416 -7.63 -4.50 -17.42
CA TRP A 416 -7.14 -4.76 -18.76
C TRP A 416 -5.66 -4.44 -18.82
N PHE A 417 -4.90 -5.17 -19.62
CA PHE A 417 -3.50 -4.89 -19.82
C PHE A 417 -3.07 -5.02 -21.28
N VAL A 418 -2.00 -4.27 -21.62
CA VAL A 418 -1.17 -4.50 -22.79
C VAL A 418 0.28 -4.61 -22.31
N LYS A 419 0.93 -5.70 -22.67
CA LYS A 419 2.32 -6.02 -22.35
C LYS A 419 3.14 -6.03 -23.65
N TRP A 420 4.17 -5.20 -23.72
CA TRP A 420 5.11 -5.20 -24.84
C TRP A 420 6.28 -6.15 -24.56
N LEU A 421 6.64 -6.97 -25.57
CA LEU A 421 7.68 -8.00 -25.48
C LEU A 421 8.91 -7.70 -26.35
N GLY A 422 8.97 -6.53 -27.00
CA GLY A 422 10.02 -6.17 -27.96
C GLY A 422 9.53 -6.06 -29.40
N GLY A 423 10.07 -5.10 -30.16
CA GLY A 423 9.69 -4.85 -31.56
C GLY A 423 8.20 -4.55 -31.73
N SER A 424 7.51 -5.30 -32.57
CA SER A 424 6.06 -5.21 -32.79
C SER A 424 5.24 -6.24 -32.01
N ASN A 425 5.84 -6.93 -31.03
CA ASN A 425 5.19 -8.02 -30.31
C ASN A 425 4.51 -7.51 -29.04
N PHE A 426 3.19 -7.74 -28.94
CA PHE A 426 2.37 -7.36 -27.81
C PHE A 426 1.51 -8.54 -27.34
N VAL A 427 1.24 -8.58 -26.04
CA VAL A 427 0.25 -9.46 -25.41
C VAL A 427 -0.78 -8.57 -24.75
N TYR A 428 -2.06 -8.77 -25.04
CA TYR A 428 -3.15 -8.04 -24.42
C TYR A 428 -4.13 -9.01 -23.77
N GLY A 429 -4.85 -8.55 -22.76
CA GLY A 429 -5.86 -9.36 -22.12
C GLY A 429 -6.45 -8.68 -20.89
N ARG A 430 -7.26 -9.45 -20.17
CA ARG A 430 -7.63 -9.09 -18.79
C ARG A 430 -6.49 -9.46 -17.88
N SER A 431 -6.15 -8.63 -16.90
CA SER A 431 -5.04 -8.93 -16.00
C SER A 431 -5.32 -10.27 -15.37
N THR A 432 -4.51 -11.25 -15.73
CA THR A 432 -4.45 -12.50 -15.02
C THR A 432 -3.04 -12.48 -14.50
N ALA A 433 -2.88 -12.46 -13.17
CA ALA A 433 -1.58 -12.81 -12.60
C ALA A 433 -1.31 -14.27 -13.01
N ARG A 434 -0.71 -14.46 -14.18
CA ARG A 434 0.18 -15.56 -14.46
C ARG A 434 1.56 -14.98 -14.22
N SER A 435 2.15 -15.35 -13.10
CA SER A 435 3.59 -15.26 -12.90
C SER A 435 4.27 -15.83 -14.14
N ALA A 436 5.32 -15.15 -14.59
CA ALA A 436 6.25 -15.69 -15.55
C ALA A 436 6.57 -17.15 -15.19
N ALA A 437 6.50 -18.04 -16.17
CA ALA A 437 7.07 -19.38 -16.03
C ALA A 437 8.58 -19.22 -15.87
N SER A 438 9.07 -19.09 -14.63
CA SER A 438 10.49 -19.27 -14.32
C SER A 438 10.74 -20.76 -14.10
N MET A 439 11.52 -21.31 -15.02
CA MET A 439 12.22 -22.59 -15.02
C MET A 439 11.40 -23.88 -15.25
N PRO A 440 11.79 -24.69 -16.26
CA PRO A 440 11.23 -26.02 -16.46
C PRO A 440 11.78 -26.96 -15.39
N PRO A 441 10.95 -27.80 -14.74
CA PRO A 441 11.48 -29.07 -14.27
C PRO A 441 11.78 -29.89 -15.53
N ARG A 442 13.07 -30.17 -15.75
CA ARG A 442 13.48 -31.33 -16.55
C ARG A 442 12.68 -32.51 -16.04
N TRP A 443 11.76 -33.00 -16.86
CA TRP A 443 11.34 -34.38 -16.80
C TRP A 443 11.81 -35.02 -18.10
N GLU A 444 12.82 -35.85 -17.93
CA GLU A 444 13.38 -36.72 -18.94
C GLU A 444 12.27 -37.50 -19.63
N LEU A 445 12.35 -37.58 -20.96
CA LEU A 445 11.54 -38.54 -21.72
C LEU A 445 11.88 -39.94 -21.21
N PRO A 446 10.89 -40.80 -20.90
CA PRO A 446 11.18 -42.20 -20.70
C PRO A 446 11.74 -42.78 -22.02
N PRO A 447 12.74 -43.68 -21.95
CA PRO A 447 13.41 -44.20 -23.14
C PRO A 447 12.41 -44.94 -24.04
N ARG A 448 12.63 -44.83 -25.36
CA ARG A 448 12.00 -45.69 -26.36
C ARG A 448 12.20 -47.15 -25.96
N SER A 449 11.14 -47.80 -25.49
CA SER A 449 11.12 -49.25 -25.42
C SER A 449 11.05 -49.80 -26.84
N SER A 450 12.07 -50.58 -27.16
CA SER A 450 12.25 -51.43 -28.32
C SER A 450 10.98 -52.15 -28.78
N SER A 451 10.85 -52.21 -30.11
CA SER A 451 10.04 -53.12 -30.90
C SER A 451 9.92 -54.54 -30.32
N PRO A 452 8.73 -55.16 -30.40
CA PRO A 452 8.60 -56.60 -30.50
C PRO A 452 8.51 -57.01 -31.97
N THR A 453 9.50 -57.80 -32.36
CA THR A 453 9.56 -58.75 -33.47
C THR A 453 8.22 -59.34 -33.93
N ARG A 454 8.03 -59.37 -35.25
CA ARG A 454 7.16 -60.28 -36.01
C ARG A 454 7.37 -61.75 -35.60
N PRO A 455 6.30 -62.57 -35.69
CA PRO A 455 6.43 -63.91 -36.27
C PRO A 455 5.77 -63.98 -37.66
N ARG A 456 6.40 -64.74 -38.55
CA ARG A 456 5.85 -65.20 -39.84
C ARG A 456 5.05 -66.49 -39.64
N GLY A 457 4.08 -66.72 -40.54
CA GLY A 457 3.46 -68.01 -40.88
C GLY A 457 1.98 -68.05 -40.49
N THR A 458 0.99 -68.44 -41.31
CA THR A 458 0.90 -68.98 -42.68
C THR A 458 -0.61 -68.91 -43.08
N PRO A 459 -0.99 -69.07 -44.36
CA PRO A 459 -2.35 -68.81 -44.85
C PRO A 459 -3.26 -70.06 -44.88
N GLN A 460 -4.54 -69.87 -44.58
CA GLN A 460 -5.71 -70.68 -45.03
C GLN A 460 -6.88 -69.66 -45.10
N GLY A 461 -7.69 -69.48 -46.13
CA GLY A 461 -8.13 -70.42 -47.17
C GLY A 461 -9.58 -70.82 -46.90
N ALA A 462 -10.53 -69.94 -47.24
CA ALA A 462 -11.91 -70.21 -47.68
C ALA A 462 -12.57 -68.89 -48.10
#